data_AF-A0A2P7R0F2-F1
#
_entry.id   AF-A0A2P7R0F2-F1
#
_cell.length_a   1.000
_cell.length_b   1.000
_cell.length_c   1.000
_cell.angle_alpha   90.00
_cell.angle_beta   90.00
_cell.angle_gamma   90.00
#
_symmetry.space_group_name_H-M   'P 1'
#
loop_
_entity.id
_entity.type
_entity.pdbx_description
1 polymer ?
#
loop_
_entity_poly.entity_id
_entity_poly.type
_entity_poly.pdbx_seq_one_letter_code
_entity_poly.pdbx_strand_id
1 'polypeptide(L)' 'MNSSEAEHIRQACLQAALAAYEQGGLLGLCQEGRFELAMDAIRRLELAPLTDTDRKSPSRP' A
#
# COMPACT_ATOMS: atom_id res chain seq x y z
N MET A 1 -3.32 12.10 -12.69
CA MET A 1 -3.35 11.73 -11.27
C MET A 1 -4.47 12.51 -10.62
N ASN A 2 -5.65 11.91 -10.46
CA ASN A 2 -6.73 12.58 -9.75
C ASN A 2 -6.43 12.52 -8.25
N SER A 3 -6.72 13.60 -7.50
CA SER A 3 -6.47 13.64 -6.05
C SER A 3 -7.07 12.43 -5.31
N SER A 4 -8.19 11.90 -5.81
CA SER A 4 -8.85 10.70 -5.27
C SER A 4 -8.03 9.41 -5.41
N GLU A 5 -7.26 9.23 -6.49
CA GLU A 5 -6.42 8.02 -6.67
C GLU A 5 -5.20 8.07 -5.74
N ALA A 6 -4.57 9.25 -5.64
CA ALA A 6 -3.48 9.48 -4.72
C ALA A 6 -3.92 9.24 -3.26
N GLU A 7 -5.13 9.66 -2.92
CA GLU A 7 -5.72 9.45 -1.60
C GLU A 7 -6.01 7.96 -1.31
N HIS A 8 -6.52 7.22 -2.29
CA HIS A 8 -6.70 5.76 -2.15
C HIS A 8 -5.37 5.03 -1.96
N ILE A 9 -4.34 5.38 -2.74
CA ILE A 9 -2.99 4.81 -2.59
C ILE A 9 -2.43 5.15 -1.20
N ARG A 10 -2.55 6.40 -0.77
CA ARG A 10 -2.11 6.85 0.56
C ARG A 10 -2.77 6.04 1.66
N GLN A 11 -4.09 5.86 1.57
CA GLN A 11 -4.85 5.09 2.55
C GLN A 11 -4.42 3.61 2.55
N ALA A 12 -4.24 3.00 1.38
CA ALA A 12 -3.79 1.61 1.27
C ALA A 12 -2.41 1.40 1.91
N CYS A 13 -1.45 2.31 1.66
CA CYS A 13 -0.13 2.26 2.29
C CYS A 13 -0.21 2.35 3.83
N LEU A 14 -1.03 3.27 4.35
CA LEU A 14 -1.21 3.43 5.80
C LEU A 14 -1.83 2.18 6.43
N GLN A 15 -2.86 1.61 5.82
CA GLN A 15 -3.51 0.40 6.31
C GLN A 15 -2.54 -0.79 6.35
N ALA A 16 -1.79 -1.01 5.27
CA ALA A 16 -0.80 -2.09 5.21
C ALA A 16 0.28 -1.93 6.28
N ALA A 17 0.79 -0.71 6.47
CA ALA A 17 1.82 -0.42 7.46
C ALA A 17 1.33 -0.65 8.89
N LEU A 18 0.14 -0.14 9.23
CA LEU A 18 -0.45 -0.28 10.57
C LEU A 18 -0.73 -1.75 10.91
N ALA A 19 -1.38 -2.48 9.99
CA ALA A 19 -1.68 -3.90 10.20
C ALA A 19 -0.42 -4.73 10.42
N ALA A 20 0.63 -4.50 9.62
CA ALA A 20 1.90 -5.20 9.75
C ALA A 20 2.66 -4.83 11.04
N TYR A 21 2.61 -3.56 11.47
CA TYR A 21 3.21 -3.13 12.73
C TYR A 21 2.53 -3.79 13.95
N GLU A 22 1.19 -3.82 13.95
CA GLU A 22 0.38 -4.50 14.97
C GLU A 22 0.66 -6.01 14.99
N GLN A 23 0.68 -6.64 13.83
CA GLN A 23 1.05 -8.05 13.69
C GLN A 23 2.46 -8.33 14.23
N GLY A 24 3.44 -7.48 13.92
CA GLY A 24 4.79 -7.59 14.47
C GLY A 24 4.79 -7.52 16.00
N GLY A 25 3.89 -6.73 16.59
CA GLY A 25 3.67 -6.70 18.03
C GLY A 25 3.12 -8.01 18.60
N LEU A 26 2.14 -8.61 17.92
CA LEU A 26 1.60 -9.92 18.30
C LEU A 26 2.65 -11.04 18.19
N LEU A 27 3.57 -10.91 17.23
CA LEU A 27 4.70 -11.83 17.03
C LEU A 27 5.87 -11.59 18.01
N GLY A 28 5.79 -10.58 18.88
CA GLY A 28 6.82 -10.28 19.87
C GLY A 28 8.06 -9.57 19.31
N LEU A 29 7.98 -8.98 18.12
CA LEU A 29 9.09 -8.21 17.55
C LEU A 29 9.36 -6.94 18.37
N CYS A 30 10.63 -6.53 18.39
CA CYS A 30 11.04 -5.21 18.87
C CYS A 30 10.52 -4.10 17.93
N GLN A 31 10.65 -2.85 18.32
CA GLN A 31 10.08 -1.72 17.56
C GLN A 31 10.70 -1.61 16.15
N GLU A 32 12.00 -1.86 16.03
CA GLU A 32 12.71 -1.88 14.75
C GLU A 32 12.18 -3.01 13.85
N GLY A 33 12.02 -4.22 14.41
CA GLY A 33 11.47 -5.36 13.66
C GLY A 33 10.03 -5.13 13.20
N ARG A 34 9.21 -4.45 14.01
CA ARG A 34 7.85 -4.04 13.60
C ARG A 34 7.88 -3.00 12.49
N PHE A 35 8.81 -2.05 12.56
CA PHE A 35 8.99 -1.04 11.52
C PHE A 35 9.44 -1.67 10.20
N GLU A 36 10.42 -2.58 10.23
CA GLU A 36 10.86 -3.30 9.04
C GLU A 36 9.72 -4.10 8.40
N LEU A 37 8.93 -4.79 9.21
CA LEU A 37 7.75 -5.54 8.75
C LEU A 37 6.69 -4.63 8.11
N ALA A 38 6.43 -3.45 8.70
CA ALA A 38 5.54 -2.45 8.12
C ALA A 38 6.04 -1.91 6.77
N MET A 39 7.34 -1.65 6.66
CA MET A 39 7.95 -1.21 5.40
C MET A 39 7.92 -2.31 4.33
N ASP A 40 8.10 -3.58 4.72
CA ASP A 40 7.94 -4.73 3.81
C ASP A 40 6.50 -4.86 3.31
N ALA A 41 5.50 -4.63 4.17
CA ALA A 41 4.10 -4.65 3.77
C ALA A 41 3.78 -3.58 2.73
N ILE A 42 4.29 -2.36 2.91
CA ILE A 42 4.15 -1.29 1.90
C ILE A 42 4.84 -1.69 0.58
N ARG A 43 6.07 -2.25 0.63
CA ARG A 43 6.81 -2.68 -0.57
C ARG A 43 6.07 -3.74 -1.39
N ARG A 44 5.29 -4.60 -0.72
CA ARG A 44 4.51 -5.69 -1.33
C ARG A 44 3.09 -5.28 -1.71
N LEU A 45 2.70 -4.02 -1.48
CA LEU A 45 1.37 -3.54 -1.81
C LEU A 45 1.19 -3.48 -3.33
N GLU A 46 0.24 -4.26 -3.85
CA GLU A 46 -0.12 -4.25 -5.26
C GLU A 46 -0.87 -2.95 -5.61
N LEU A 47 -0.24 -2.08 -6.40
CA LEU A 47 -0.81 -0.78 -6.78
C LEU A 47 -1.71 -0.84 -8.01
N ALA A 48 -1.57 -1.87 -8.85
CA ALA A 48 -2.33 -2.01 -10.09
C ALA A 48 -3.86 -1.92 -9.88
N PRO A 49 -4.46 -2.55 -8.84
CA PRO A 49 -5.89 -2.42 -8.54
C PRO A 49 -6.31 -1.04 -7.99
N LEU A 50 -5.36 -0.21 -7.54
CA LEU A 50 -5.60 1.09 -6.89
C LEU A 50 -5.52 2.27 -7.86
N THR A 51 -4.96 2.02 -9.04
CA THR A 51 -4.97 2.97 -10.17
C THR A 51 -6.06 2.59 -11.16
N ASP A 52 -6.85 3.57 -11.60
CA ASP A 52 -7.78 3.38 -12.72
C ASP A 52 -6.97 3.32 -14.03
N THR A 53 -6.34 2.18 -14.26
CA THR A 53 -5.60 1.90 -15.50
C THR A 53 -6.55 1.64 -16.69
N ASP A 54 -7.87 1.57 -16.45
CA ASP A 54 -8.90 1.42 -17.49
C ASP A 54 -9.41 2.76 -18.03
N ARG A 55 -8.66 3.86 -17.86
CA ARG A 55 -8.79 4.99 -18.79
C ARG A 55 -8.30 4.56 -20.17
N LYS A 56 -9.11 3.74 -20.86
CA LYS A 56 -8.96 3.30 -22.25
C LYS A 56 -8.35 4.44 -23.04
N SER A 57 -7.10 4.26 -23.45
CA SER A 57 -6.60 4.99 -24.60
C SER A 57 -7.46 4.50 -25.77
N PRO A 58 -8.23 5.35 -26.46
CA PRO A 58 -8.86 4.93 -27.71
C PRO A 58 -7.74 4.50 -28.64
N SER A 59 -7.81 3.24 -29.08
CA SER A 59 -6.95 2.66 -30.11
C SER A 59 -6.79 3.67 -31.25
N ARG A 60 -5.58 4.20 -31.43
CA ARG A 60 -5.25 5.02 -32.58
C ARG A 60 -5.00 4.07 -33.78
N PRO A 61 -5.61 4.30 -34.95
CA PRO A 61 -5.49 3.42 -36.12
C PRO A 61 -4.08 3.35 -36.68
#